data_AF-A0A1N7PW44-F1
#
_entry.id   AF-A0A1N7PW44-F1
#
_cell.length_a   1.000
_cell.length_b   1.000
_cell.length_c   1.000
_cell.angle_alpha   90.00
_cell.angle_beta   90.00
_cell.angle_gamma   90.00
#
_symmetry.space_group_name_H-M   'P 1'
#
loop_
_entity.id
_entity.type
_entity.pdbx_description
1 polymer ?
#
loop_
_entity_poly.entity_id
_entity_poly.type
_entity_poly.pdbx_seq_one_letter_code
_entity_poly.pdbx_strand_id
1 'polypeptide(L)'
;MWCRHIDAELWEYRIRMFRDLTYWGAALHGGNPLSFRAWVSDAIVNLVGLILSVGSAAYLLANAARQGADFGVLFALSAYAAALVASFLASLVYNSGPWHSVRPLLRRLDHAAIYIKISGTATPFAVMISTPFALSVLALVWTLALYGASRKLFFWQTPSRWDPLVYLALAWFSALPMISLPGIVPWQTLALMMTGGALYTSGVSIYVRHDWPYARALWHLFVLSASGAFFAALLIGAPGVLY
;
A
#
# COMPACT_ATOMS: atom_id res chain seq x y z
N MET A 1 -30.11 -6.77 -41.25
CA MET A 1 -30.58 -7.80 -40.30
C MET A 1 -29.43 -8.32 -39.40
N TRP A 2 -28.38 -7.52 -39.13
CA TRP A 2 -27.12 -7.97 -38.51
C TRP A 2 -26.83 -7.36 -37.12
N CYS A 3 -27.63 -6.39 -36.64
CA CYS A 3 -27.44 -5.76 -35.32
C CYS A 3 -28.18 -6.44 -34.16
N ARG A 4 -28.94 -7.53 -34.39
CA ARG A 4 -29.73 -8.19 -33.32
C ARG A 4 -29.12 -9.48 -32.77
N HIS A 5 -27.99 -9.95 -33.29
CA HIS A 5 -27.33 -11.18 -32.81
C HIS A 5 -26.12 -10.94 -31.90
N ILE A 6 -25.42 -9.81 -32.02
CA ILE A 6 -24.27 -9.49 -31.16
C ILE A 6 -24.71 -9.20 -29.71
N ASP A 7 -25.90 -8.60 -29.52
CA ASP A 7 -26.41 -8.27 -28.18
C ASP A 7 -26.82 -9.51 -27.38
N ALA A 8 -27.29 -10.58 -28.02
CA ALA A 8 -27.74 -11.78 -27.32
C ALA A 8 -26.58 -12.62 -26.76
N GLU A 9 -25.48 -12.74 -27.50
CA GLU A 9 -24.28 -13.43 -27.00
C GLU A 9 -23.55 -12.63 -25.92
N LEU A 10 -23.45 -11.30 -26.06
CA LEU A 10 -22.90 -10.44 -25.01
C LEU A 10 -23.77 -10.41 -23.76
N TRP A 11 -25.10 -10.49 -23.92
CA TRP A 11 -26.05 -10.59 -22.82
C TRP A 11 -25.96 -11.95 -22.10
N GLU A 12 -25.91 -13.06 -22.84
CA GLU A 12 -25.66 -14.38 -22.24
C GLU A 12 -24.28 -14.50 -21.60
N TYR A 13 -23.25 -13.89 -22.18
CA TYR A 13 -21.91 -13.82 -21.58
C TYR A 13 -21.93 -13.02 -20.27
N ARG A 14 -22.65 -11.89 -20.23
CA ARG A 14 -22.85 -11.11 -18.99
C ARG A 14 -23.67 -11.89 -17.96
N ILE A 15 -24.71 -12.63 -18.36
CA ILE A 15 -25.50 -13.46 -17.45
C ILE A 15 -24.67 -14.64 -16.93
N ARG A 16 -23.87 -15.30 -17.77
CA ARG A 16 -22.92 -16.36 -17.34
C ARG A 16 -21.83 -15.82 -16.43
N MET A 17 -21.36 -14.59 -16.67
CA MET A 17 -20.47 -13.87 -15.74
C MET A 17 -21.13 -13.69 -14.36
N PHE A 18 -22.42 -13.34 -14.27
CA PHE A 18 -23.12 -13.27 -12.98
C PHE A 18 -23.46 -14.64 -12.36
N ARG A 19 -23.56 -15.70 -13.18
CA ARG A 19 -24.01 -17.04 -12.75
C ARG A 19 -22.89 -17.99 -12.37
N ASP A 20 -21.72 -17.88 -13.01
CA ASP A 20 -20.57 -18.75 -12.78
C ASP A 20 -19.43 -17.97 -12.09
N LEU A 21 -19.28 -18.21 -10.79
CA LEU A 21 -18.26 -17.62 -9.92
C LEU A 21 -16.84 -17.73 -10.49
N THR A 22 -16.55 -18.79 -11.26
CA THR A 22 -15.27 -19.07 -11.93
C THR A 22 -14.80 -18.02 -12.92
N TYR A 23 -15.69 -17.20 -13.51
CA TYR A 23 -15.33 -16.28 -14.60
C TYR A 23 -15.09 -14.82 -14.20
N TRP A 24 -15.40 -14.42 -12.96
CA TRP A 24 -15.18 -13.05 -12.48
C TRP A 24 -13.70 -12.62 -12.55
N GLY A 25 -12.77 -13.54 -12.29
CA GLY A 25 -11.35 -13.25 -12.42
C GLY A 25 -10.85 -13.18 -13.87
N ALA A 26 -11.53 -13.84 -14.81
CA ALA A 26 -11.14 -13.97 -16.22
C ALA A 26 -11.52 -12.75 -17.07
N ALA A 27 -12.74 -12.24 -16.90
CA ALA A 27 -13.24 -11.13 -17.70
C ALA A 27 -12.59 -9.78 -17.33
N LEU A 28 -12.13 -9.65 -16.07
CA LEU A 28 -11.57 -8.40 -15.56
C LEU A 28 -10.07 -8.27 -15.81
N HIS A 29 -9.31 -9.36 -15.73
CA HIS A 29 -7.87 -9.39 -15.91
C HIS A 29 -7.53 -10.02 -17.25
N GLY A 30 -7.07 -9.24 -18.23
CA GLY A 30 -6.54 -9.74 -19.52
C GLY A 30 -5.22 -10.53 -19.38
N GLY A 31 -5.22 -11.56 -18.54
CA GLY A 31 -4.15 -12.48 -18.17
C GLY A 31 -4.76 -13.73 -17.51
N ASN A 32 -3.95 -14.56 -16.83
CA ASN A 32 -4.44 -15.81 -16.24
C ASN A 32 -5.61 -15.52 -15.25
N PRO A 33 -6.78 -16.15 -15.45
CA PRO A 33 -7.97 -15.85 -14.66
C PRO A 33 -7.76 -16.26 -13.20
N LEU A 34 -7.86 -15.30 -12.27
CA LEU A 34 -7.90 -15.63 -10.85
C LEU A 34 -9.14 -16.47 -10.55
N SER A 35 -9.00 -17.50 -9.72
CA SER A 35 -10.17 -18.19 -9.18
C SER A 35 -11.02 -17.23 -8.35
N PHE A 36 -12.34 -17.43 -8.32
CA PHE A 36 -13.25 -16.64 -7.48
C PHE A 36 -12.77 -16.51 -6.05
N ARG A 37 -12.35 -17.64 -5.44
CA ARG A 37 -11.88 -17.70 -4.06
C ARG A 37 -10.64 -16.83 -3.86
N ALA A 38 -9.69 -16.89 -4.80
CA ALA A 38 -8.49 -16.05 -4.73
C ALA A 38 -8.81 -14.56 -4.85
N TRP A 39 -9.74 -14.20 -5.74
CA TRP A 39 -10.21 -12.83 -5.88
C TRP A 39 -10.93 -12.33 -4.62
N VAL A 40 -11.85 -13.13 -4.06
CA VAL A 40 -12.55 -12.80 -2.80
C VAL A 40 -11.55 -12.65 -1.64
N SER A 41 -10.59 -13.56 -1.51
CA SER A 41 -9.55 -13.44 -0.48
C SER A 41 -8.77 -12.14 -0.60
N ASP A 42 -8.39 -11.76 -1.82
CA ASP A 42 -7.67 -10.52 -2.08
C ASP A 42 -8.50 -9.27 -1.72
N ALA A 43 -9.78 -9.27 -2.09
CA ALA A 43 -10.72 -8.22 -1.76
C ALA A 43 -10.92 -8.08 -0.24
N ILE A 44 -11.09 -9.20 0.47
CA ILE A 44 -11.25 -9.22 1.93
C ILE A 44 -10.02 -8.64 2.62
N VAL A 45 -8.81 -9.06 2.22
CA VAL A 45 -7.56 -8.57 2.84
C VAL A 45 -7.44 -7.04 2.65
N ASN A 46 -7.75 -6.53 1.46
CA ASN A 46 -7.72 -5.08 1.21
C ASN A 46 -8.81 -4.33 1.98
N LEU A 47 -10.01 -4.90 2.11
CA LEU A 47 -11.11 -4.28 2.85
C LEU A 47 -10.79 -4.19 4.34
N VAL A 48 -10.28 -5.29 4.92
CA VAL A 48 -9.80 -5.33 6.30
C VAL A 48 -8.66 -4.33 6.48
N GLY A 49 -7.71 -4.26 5.52
CA GLY A 49 -6.63 -3.28 5.55
C GLY A 49 -7.12 -1.83 5.48
N LEU A 50 -8.15 -1.54 4.70
CA LEU A 50 -8.76 -0.21 4.66
C LEU A 50 -9.42 0.15 6.00
N ILE A 51 -10.23 -0.75 6.57
CA ILE A 51 -10.88 -0.52 7.86
C ILE A 51 -9.85 -0.29 8.97
N LEU A 52 -8.85 -1.17 9.04
CA LEU A 52 -7.77 -1.06 10.02
C LEU A 52 -6.94 0.20 9.82
N SER A 53 -6.62 0.59 8.57
CA SER A 53 -5.85 1.81 8.31
C SER A 53 -6.59 3.07 8.73
N VAL A 54 -7.90 3.18 8.45
CA VAL A 54 -8.72 4.32 8.88
C VAL A 54 -8.80 4.37 10.41
N GLY A 55 -9.10 3.25 11.06
CA GLY A 55 -9.18 3.18 12.53
C GLY A 55 -7.84 3.50 13.20
N SER A 56 -6.75 2.93 12.68
CA SER A 56 -5.39 3.17 13.19
C SER A 56 -4.95 4.61 12.99
N ALA A 57 -5.23 5.21 11.82
CA ALA A 57 -4.95 6.61 11.53
C ALA A 57 -5.70 7.54 12.49
N ALA A 58 -7.00 7.34 12.65
CA ALA A 58 -7.83 8.14 13.55
C ALA A 58 -7.35 8.01 15.01
N TYR A 59 -7.07 6.79 15.45
CA TYR A 59 -6.58 6.53 16.80
C TYR A 59 -5.21 7.18 17.04
N LEU A 60 -4.25 6.99 16.14
CA LEU A 60 -2.90 7.54 16.25
C LEU A 60 -2.91 9.06 16.36
N LEU A 61 -3.64 9.73 15.46
CA LEU A 61 -3.73 11.19 15.44
C LEU A 61 -4.48 11.77 16.64
N ALA A 62 -5.61 11.16 17.01
CA ALA A 62 -6.39 11.60 18.16
C ALA A 62 -5.57 11.46 19.46
N ASN A 63 -4.87 10.34 19.61
CA ASN A 63 -4.04 10.09 20.78
C ASN A 63 -2.83 11.04 20.83
N ALA A 64 -2.15 11.26 19.70
CA ALA A 64 -1.06 12.23 19.58
C ALA A 64 -1.49 13.65 19.98
N ALA A 65 -2.65 14.09 19.47
CA ALA A 65 -3.19 15.41 19.78
C ALA A 65 -3.57 15.54 21.28
N ARG A 66 -4.16 14.49 21.88
CA ARG A 66 -4.55 14.50 23.29
C ARG A 66 -3.38 14.59 24.25
N GLN A 67 -2.23 14.04 23.87
CA GLN A 67 -1.00 14.07 24.66
C GLN A 67 -0.12 15.30 24.36
N GLY A 68 -0.60 16.21 23.51
CA GLY A 68 0.09 17.47 23.24
C GLY A 68 1.32 17.34 22.34
N ALA A 69 1.33 16.36 21.43
CA ALA A 69 2.36 16.26 20.40
C ALA A 69 2.49 17.60 19.65
N ASP A 70 3.73 18.00 19.36
CA ASP A 70 3.97 19.24 18.64
C ASP A 70 3.45 19.19 17.19
N PHE A 71 3.39 20.36 16.56
CA PHE A 71 2.89 20.49 15.19
C PHE A 71 3.69 19.65 14.17
N GLY A 72 5.01 19.55 14.33
CA GLY A 72 5.88 18.80 13.43
C GLY A 72 5.58 17.31 13.48
N VAL A 73 5.42 16.75 14.68
CA VAL A 73 5.03 15.35 14.91
C VAL A 73 3.63 15.10 14.36
N LEU A 74 2.65 15.94 14.67
CA LEU A 74 1.28 15.78 14.16
C LEU A 74 1.21 15.84 12.63
N PHE A 75 1.95 16.75 12.00
CA PHE A 75 2.04 16.83 10.55
C PHE A 75 2.64 15.55 9.95
N ALA A 76 3.73 15.04 10.55
CA ALA A 76 4.39 13.84 10.09
C ALA A 76 3.52 12.58 10.23
N LEU A 77 2.82 12.44 11.36
CA LEU A 77 1.84 11.36 11.57
C LEU A 77 0.65 11.48 10.62
N SER A 78 0.23 12.70 10.27
CA SER A 78 -0.85 12.93 9.30
C SER A 78 -0.45 12.51 7.90
N ALA A 79 0.79 12.80 7.49
CA ALA A 79 1.34 12.35 6.21
C ALA A 79 1.40 10.81 6.13
N TYR A 80 1.83 10.14 7.21
CA TYR A 80 1.78 8.68 7.33
C TYR A 80 0.36 8.14 7.21
N ALA A 81 -0.58 8.68 8.01
CA ALA A 81 -1.97 8.26 8.05
C ALA A 81 -2.66 8.40 6.68
N ALA A 82 -2.51 9.54 6.03
CA ALA A 82 -3.08 9.80 4.71
C ALA A 82 -2.53 8.82 3.65
N ALA A 83 -1.21 8.60 3.64
CA ALA A 83 -0.57 7.70 2.70
C ALA A 83 -1.00 6.23 2.92
N LEU A 84 -1.15 5.81 4.18
CA LEU A 84 -1.60 4.48 4.55
C LEU A 84 -3.04 4.22 4.06
N VAL A 85 -3.97 5.13 4.36
CA VAL A 85 -5.39 5.01 3.95
C VAL A 85 -5.50 5.07 2.43
N ALA A 86 -4.83 6.03 1.78
CA ALA A 86 -4.87 6.18 0.33
C ALA A 86 -4.38 4.92 -0.39
N SER A 87 -3.33 4.26 0.11
CA SER A 87 -2.81 3.03 -0.48
C SER A 87 -3.79 1.86 -0.38
N PHE A 88 -4.38 1.61 0.79
CA PHE A 88 -5.37 0.53 0.92
C PHE A 88 -6.66 0.81 0.15
N LEU A 89 -7.08 2.08 0.09
CA LEU A 89 -8.24 2.47 -0.71
C LEU A 89 -7.99 2.25 -2.20
N ALA A 90 -6.84 2.71 -2.72
CA ALA A 90 -6.48 2.53 -4.12
C ALA A 90 -6.42 1.05 -4.50
N SER A 91 -5.79 0.23 -3.65
CA SER A 91 -5.68 -1.22 -3.88
C SER A 91 -7.03 -1.92 -3.84
N LEU A 92 -7.88 -1.60 -2.86
CA LEU A 92 -9.23 -2.16 -2.76
C LEU A 92 -10.05 -1.84 -4.02
N VAL A 93 -10.09 -0.58 -4.41
CA VAL A 93 -10.88 -0.11 -5.56
C VAL A 93 -10.37 -0.73 -6.86
N TYR A 94 -9.04 -0.84 -7.03
CA TYR A 94 -8.44 -1.46 -8.19
C TYR A 94 -8.70 -2.98 -8.28
N ASN A 95 -8.52 -3.71 -7.17
CA ASN A 95 -8.57 -5.17 -7.18
C ASN A 95 -9.99 -5.75 -7.06
N SER A 96 -10.94 -5.00 -6.50
CA SER A 96 -12.26 -5.55 -6.11
C SER A 96 -13.44 -5.05 -6.94
N GLY A 97 -13.24 -4.10 -7.85
CA GLY A 97 -14.36 -3.51 -8.60
C GLY A 97 -14.47 -3.94 -10.07
N PRO A 98 -15.70 -3.98 -10.63
CA PRO A 98 -15.96 -4.38 -12.02
C PRO A 98 -15.69 -3.23 -13.02
N TRP A 99 -14.61 -2.48 -12.81
CA TRP A 99 -14.37 -1.17 -13.44
C TRP A 99 -13.65 -1.25 -14.78
N HIS A 100 -14.28 -1.81 -15.82
CA HIS A 100 -13.60 -2.09 -17.09
C HIS A 100 -12.98 -0.84 -17.77
N SER A 101 -13.71 0.29 -17.81
CA SER A 101 -13.26 1.51 -18.51
C SER A 101 -12.17 2.28 -17.78
N VAL A 102 -12.23 2.36 -16.45
CA VAL A 102 -11.28 3.12 -15.62
C VAL A 102 -10.17 2.26 -15.02
N ARG A 103 -10.18 0.94 -15.27
CA ARG A 103 -9.19 -0.01 -14.74
C ARG A 103 -7.74 0.39 -14.98
N PRO A 104 -7.34 0.87 -16.18
CA PRO A 104 -5.96 1.28 -16.40
C PRO A 104 -5.55 2.44 -15.51
N LEU A 105 -6.46 3.40 -15.25
CA LEU A 105 -6.22 4.52 -14.35
C LEU A 105 -6.12 4.06 -12.90
N LEU A 106 -7.07 3.24 -12.42
CA LEU A 106 -7.05 2.69 -11.06
C LEU A 106 -5.78 1.88 -10.79
N ARG A 107 -5.32 1.11 -11.78
CA ARG A 107 -4.03 0.40 -11.71
C ARG A 107 -2.85 1.34 -11.57
N ARG A 108 -2.86 2.48 -12.27
CA ARG A 108 -1.78 3.48 -12.17
C ARG A 108 -1.80 4.16 -10.80
N LEU A 109 -2.99 4.48 -10.30
CA LEU A 109 -3.18 5.06 -8.97
C LEU A 109 -2.69 4.12 -7.87
N ASP A 110 -3.04 2.83 -7.95
CA ASP A 110 -2.61 1.81 -7.00
C ASP A 110 -1.07 1.69 -6.95
N HIS A 111 -0.41 1.57 -8.10
CA HIS A 111 1.05 1.54 -8.16
C HIS A 111 1.72 2.86 -7.75
N ALA A 112 1.09 4.00 -8.04
CA ALA A 112 1.59 5.31 -7.62
C ALA A 112 1.49 5.48 -6.09
N ALA A 113 0.43 4.96 -5.48
CA ALA A 113 0.21 5.03 -4.03
C ALA A 113 1.29 4.29 -3.23
N ILE A 114 1.96 3.28 -3.79
CA ILE A 114 3.10 2.59 -3.15
C ILE A 114 4.25 3.57 -2.88
N TYR A 115 4.59 4.44 -3.84
CA TYR A 115 5.63 5.45 -3.65
C TYR A 115 5.28 6.41 -2.50
N ILE A 116 4.04 6.89 -2.49
CA ILE A 116 3.55 7.81 -1.45
C ILE A 116 3.50 7.11 -0.08
N LYS A 117 3.14 5.84 -0.04
CA LYS A 117 3.14 5.03 1.18
C LYS A 117 4.54 4.89 1.77
N ILE A 118 5.55 4.65 0.94
CA ILE A 118 6.95 4.53 1.37
C ILE A 118 7.42 5.87 1.99
N SER A 119 7.22 6.99 1.29
CA SER A 119 7.64 8.30 1.79
C SER A 119 6.85 8.73 3.03
N GLY A 120 5.53 8.50 3.04
CA GLY A 120 4.66 8.74 4.19
C GLY A 120 5.08 7.94 5.43
N THR A 121 5.48 6.68 5.26
CA THR A 121 5.98 5.83 6.36
C THR A 121 7.29 6.34 6.95
N ALA A 122 8.20 6.84 6.13
CA ALA A 122 9.49 7.34 6.61
C ALA A 122 9.39 8.70 7.33
N THR A 123 8.39 9.51 6.99
CA THR A 123 8.22 10.89 7.46
C THR A 123 8.26 11.03 8.99
N PRO A 124 7.40 10.36 9.79
CA PRO A 124 7.41 10.52 11.25
C PRO A 124 8.74 10.10 11.88
N PHE A 125 9.38 9.03 11.40
CA PHE A 125 10.67 8.61 11.94
C PHE A 125 11.79 9.60 11.65
N ALA A 126 11.86 10.15 10.43
CA ALA A 126 12.86 11.16 10.09
C ALA A 126 12.65 12.47 10.87
N VAL A 127 11.39 12.86 11.10
CA VAL A 127 11.05 14.02 11.94
C VAL A 127 11.42 13.79 13.41
N MET A 128 11.21 12.58 13.96
CA MET A 128 11.66 12.24 15.32
C MET A 128 13.18 12.27 15.48
N ILE A 129 13.93 11.84 14.46
CA ILE A 129 15.39 11.92 14.46
C ILE A 129 15.84 13.39 14.38
N SER A 130 15.13 14.21 13.59
CA SER A 130 15.33 15.66 13.46
C SER A 130 16.77 16.13 13.16
N THR A 131 17.60 15.28 12.55
CA THR A 131 18.95 15.67 12.12
C THR A 131 18.94 16.17 10.68
N PRO A 132 19.90 17.04 10.27
CA PRO A 132 20.02 17.48 8.89
C PRO A 132 20.13 16.32 7.90
N PHE A 133 20.83 15.24 8.28
CA PHE A 133 20.94 14.03 7.48
C PHE A 133 19.58 13.35 7.29
N ALA A 134 18.82 13.11 8.36
CA ALA A 134 17.51 12.47 8.28
C ALA A 134 16.52 13.25 7.43
N LEU A 135 16.47 14.58 7.61
CA LEU A 135 15.59 15.46 6.85
C LEU A 135 16.00 15.56 5.37
N SER A 136 17.31 15.55 5.08
CA SER A 136 17.81 15.56 3.69
C SER A 136 17.48 14.26 2.96
N VAL A 137 17.65 13.12 3.61
CA VAL A 137 17.24 11.82 3.05
C VAL A 137 15.73 11.77 2.86
N LEU A 138 14.94 12.26 3.83
CA LEU A 138 13.49 12.34 3.69
C LEU A 138 13.06 13.20 2.49
N ALA A 139 13.66 14.37 2.31
CA ALA A 139 13.37 15.25 1.18
C ALA A 139 13.68 14.58 -0.17
N LEU A 140 14.80 13.87 -0.25
CA LEU A 140 15.16 13.09 -1.44
C LEU A 140 14.18 11.93 -1.66
N VAL A 141 13.79 11.21 -0.62
CA VAL A 141 12.78 10.13 -0.69
C VAL A 141 11.45 10.66 -1.22
N TRP A 142 10.95 11.79 -0.71
CA TRP A 142 9.72 12.41 -1.22
C TRP A 142 9.87 12.87 -2.68
N THR A 143 11.01 13.44 -3.04
CA THR A 143 11.29 13.87 -4.43
C THR A 143 11.23 12.67 -5.39
N LEU A 144 11.93 11.57 -5.04
CA LEU A 144 11.93 10.35 -5.83
C LEU A 144 10.55 9.66 -5.85
N ALA A 145 9.82 9.70 -4.73
CA ALA A 145 8.47 9.16 -4.63
C ALA A 145 7.49 9.92 -5.53
N LEU A 146 7.49 11.25 -5.49
CA LEU A 146 6.64 12.09 -6.34
C LEU A 146 7.00 11.93 -7.82
N TYR A 147 8.29 11.87 -8.14
CA TYR A 147 8.75 11.58 -9.50
C TYR A 147 8.26 10.21 -9.97
N GLY A 148 8.46 9.15 -9.19
CA GLY A 148 8.04 7.79 -9.50
C GLY A 148 6.51 7.66 -9.64
N ALA A 149 5.75 8.26 -8.72
CA ALA A 149 4.29 8.33 -8.77
C ALA A 149 3.81 9.05 -10.04
N SER A 150 4.39 10.21 -10.36
CA SER A 150 4.05 10.97 -11.57
C SER A 150 4.35 10.16 -12.84
N ARG A 151 5.49 9.47 -12.89
CA ARG A 151 5.84 8.58 -14.01
C ARG A 151 4.81 7.47 -14.18
N LYS A 152 4.33 6.86 -13.09
CA LYS A 152 3.26 5.85 -13.11
C LYS A 152 1.92 6.41 -13.57
N LEU A 153 1.56 7.62 -13.17
CA LEU A 153 0.27 8.22 -13.52
C LEU A 153 0.18 8.64 -14.99
N PHE A 154 1.22 9.31 -15.50
CA PHE A 154 1.14 9.98 -16.79
C PHE A 154 1.79 9.20 -17.95
N PHE A 155 2.87 8.46 -17.70
CA PHE A 155 3.71 7.92 -18.77
C PHE A 155 3.69 6.39 -18.87
N TRP A 156 2.99 5.71 -17.97
CA TRP A 156 3.14 4.27 -17.80
C TRP A 156 1.98 3.46 -18.38
N GLN A 157 2.28 2.48 -19.24
CA GLN A 157 1.27 1.69 -19.94
C GLN A 157 1.11 0.27 -19.37
N THR A 158 2.20 -0.39 -18.96
CA THR A 158 2.20 -1.79 -18.54
C THR A 158 3.07 -2.09 -17.31
N PRO A 159 2.58 -2.92 -16.34
CA PRO A 159 3.33 -3.54 -15.25
C PRO A 159 4.72 -4.05 -15.65
N SER A 160 5.78 -3.55 -15.02
CA SER A 160 7.13 -4.08 -15.21
C SER A 160 7.48 -5.00 -14.04
N ARG A 161 8.12 -6.13 -14.35
CA ARG A 161 8.66 -7.04 -13.32
C ARG A 161 9.72 -6.39 -12.42
N TRP A 162 10.28 -5.25 -12.85
CA TRP A 162 11.30 -4.49 -12.12
C TRP A 162 10.73 -3.48 -11.13
N ASP A 163 9.43 -3.16 -11.21
CA ASP A 163 8.82 -2.15 -10.34
C ASP A 163 8.97 -2.45 -8.84
N PRO A 164 8.77 -3.70 -8.37
CA PRO A 164 8.95 -4.03 -6.95
C PRO A 164 10.37 -3.74 -6.45
N LEU A 165 11.39 -3.91 -7.30
CA LEU A 165 12.79 -3.65 -6.93
C LEU A 165 13.06 -2.16 -6.76
N VAL A 166 12.43 -1.31 -7.58
CA VAL A 166 12.53 0.16 -7.41
C VAL A 166 11.85 0.61 -6.12
N TYR A 167 10.68 0.03 -5.79
CA TYR A 167 9.99 0.31 -4.52
C TYR A 167 10.83 -0.13 -3.33
N LEU A 168 11.41 -1.33 -3.40
CA LEU A 168 12.24 -1.88 -2.35
C LEU A 168 13.52 -1.05 -2.15
N ALA A 169 14.18 -0.63 -3.23
CA ALA A 169 15.34 0.24 -3.18
C ALA A 169 15.01 1.59 -2.52
N LEU A 170 13.88 2.21 -2.89
CA LEU A 170 13.44 3.46 -2.26
C LEU A 170 13.12 3.28 -0.76
N ALA A 171 12.51 2.15 -0.38
CA ALA A 171 12.18 1.85 1.01
C ALA A 171 13.42 1.59 1.87
N TRP A 172 14.40 0.85 1.38
CA TRP A 172 15.66 0.67 2.10
C TRP A 172 16.50 1.93 2.15
N PHE A 173 16.44 2.76 1.10
CA PHE A 173 17.06 4.09 1.10
C PHE A 173 16.45 4.99 2.18
N SER A 174 15.11 4.97 2.35
CA SER A 174 14.44 5.77 3.40
C SER A 174 14.73 5.27 4.82
N ALA A 175 15.20 4.03 4.98
CA ALA A 175 15.61 3.47 6.26
C ALA A 175 17.01 3.90 6.71
N LEU A 176 17.83 4.51 5.84
CA LEU A 176 19.22 4.88 6.18
C LEU A 176 19.35 5.74 7.44
N PRO A 177 18.52 6.78 7.68
CA PRO A 177 18.63 7.58 8.90
C PRO A 177 18.23 6.83 10.16
N MET A 178 17.51 5.71 10.02
CA MET A 178 16.92 4.97 11.15
C MET A 178 17.95 4.22 11.99
N ILE A 179 19.19 4.12 11.49
CA ILE A 179 20.34 3.69 12.27
C ILE A 179 20.61 4.58 13.49
N SER A 180 20.11 5.81 13.50
CA SER A 180 20.26 6.76 14.61
C SER A 180 19.14 6.66 15.66
N LEU A 181 18.12 5.83 15.45
CA LEU A 181 17.02 5.67 16.41
C LEU A 181 17.37 4.95 17.73
N PRO A 182 18.38 4.06 17.82
CA PRO A 182 18.81 3.52 19.11
C PRO A 182 19.16 4.63 20.09
N GLY A 183 18.51 4.62 21.26
CA GLY A 183 18.65 5.66 22.29
C GLY A 183 17.69 6.85 22.14
N ILE A 184 16.98 6.97 21.01
CA ILE A 184 15.89 7.95 20.81
C ILE A 184 14.53 7.31 21.14
N VAL A 185 14.32 6.07 20.72
CA VAL A 185 13.07 5.33 20.90
C VAL A 185 13.27 4.02 21.68
N PRO A 186 12.23 3.47 22.32
CA PRO A 186 12.28 2.16 22.94
C PRO A 186 12.69 1.06 21.96
N TRP A 187 13.35 0.02 22.47
CA TRP A 187 13.76 -1.13 21.67
C TRP A 187 12.61 -1.79 20.89
N GLN A 188 11.40 -1.81 21.47
CA GLN A 188 10.19 -2.36 20.87
C GLN A 188 9.87 -1.66 19.53
N THR A 189 10.05 -0.35 19.46
CA THR A 189 9.88 0.44 18.23
C THR A 189 10.82 -0.05 17.14
N LEU A 190 12.10 -0.22 17.47
CA LEU A 190 13.11 -0.72 16.53
C LEU A 190 12.79 -2.13 16.04
N ALA A 191 12.41 -3.02 16.96
CA ALA A 191 12.04 -4.40 16.63
C ALA A 191 10.83 -4.46 15.69
N LEU A 192 9.82 -3.64 15.93
CA LEU A 192 8.63 -3.55 15.07
C LEU A 192 8.95 -2.96 13.70
N MET A 193 9.83 -1.96 13.61
CA MET A 193 10.28 -1.40 12.33
C MET A 193 11.06 -2.42 11.50
N MET A 194 12.00 -3.14 12.13
CA MET A 194 12.73 -4.24 11.47
C MET A 194 11.78 -5.33 10.99
N THR A 195 10.80 -5.70 11.83
CA THR A 195 9.76 -6.67 11.46
C THR A 195 8.94 -6.17 10.26
N GLY A 196 8.52 -4.91 10.26
CA GLY A 196 7.81 -4.29 9.15
C GLY A 196 8.61 -4.28 7.85
N GLY A 197 9.89 -3.89 7.91
CA GLY A 197 10.80 -3.92 6.76
C GLY A 197 11.04 -5.34 6.22
N ALA A 198 11.20 -6.31 7.11
CA ALA A 198 11.36 -7.72 6.75
C ALA A 198 10.09 -8.29 6.10
N LEU A 199 8.91 -7.96 6.62
CA LEU A 199 7.62 -8.37 6.05
C LEU A 199 7.42 -7.77 4.65
N TYR A 200 7.70 -6.48 4.44
CA TYR A 200 7.63 -5.88 3.10
C TYR A 200 8.58 -6.56 2.11
N THR A 201 9.83 -6.78 2.53
CA THR A 201 10.85 -7.41 1.69
C THR A 201 10.46 -8.84 1.32
N SER A 202 9.99 -9.62 2.30
CA SER A 202 9.54 -11.01 2.10
C SER A 202 8.29 -11.08 1.21
N GLY A 203 7.38 -10.12 1.35
CA GLY A 203 6.21 -9.99 0.51
C GLY A 203 6.58 -9.88 -0.98
N VAL A 204 7.66 -9.17 -1.33
CA VAL A 204 8.08 -9.00 -2.73
C VAL A 204 8.38 -10.35 -3.38
N SER A 205 8.98 -11.28 -2.64
CA SER A 205 9.24 -12.65 -3.12
C SER A 205 7.97 -13.44 -3.42
N ILE A 206 6.85 -13.14 -2.74
CA ILE A 206 5.54 -13.74 -3.00
C ILE A 206 4.86 -13.04 -4.17
N TYR A 207 4.95 -11.72 -4.25
CA TYR A 207 4.34 -10.92 -5.32
C TYR A 207 4.83 -11.32 -6.71
N VAL A 208 6.12 -11.65 -6.84
CA VAL A 208 6.70 -12.07 -8.13
C VAL A 208 6.34 -13.51 -8.54
N ARG A 209 5.68 -14.29 -7.67
CA ARG A 209 5.23 -15.65 -7.97
C ARG A 209 3.88 -15.61 -8.68
N HIS A 210 3.91 -15.74 -10.00
CA HIS A 210 2.71 -15.73 -10.85
C HIS A 210 2.03 -17.11 -10.97
N ASP A 211 2.67 -18.15 -10.46
CA ASP A 211 2.24 -19.55 -10.50
C ASP A 211 1.30 -19.93 -9.33
N TRP A 212 1.20 -19.09 -8.29
CA TRP A 212 0.43 -19.39 -7.09
C TRP A 212 -0.95 -18.72 -7.10
N PRO A 213 -2.06 -19.49 -6.96
CA PRO A 213 -3.42 -18.95 -7.06
C PRO A 213 -3.73 -17.80 -6.08
N TYR A 214 -3.14 -17.82 -4.88
CA TYR A 214 -3.37 -16.85 -3.81
C TYR A 214 -2.21 -15.86 -3.61
N ALA A 215 -1.24 -15.80 -4.53
CA ALA A 215 -0.04 -14.95 -4.39
C ALA A 215 -0.39 -13.48 -4.10
N ARG A 216 -1.42 -12.95 -4.75
CA ARG A 216 -1.85 -11.56 -4.58
C ARG A 216 -2.44 -11.29 -3.19
N ALA A 217 -3.34 -12.16 -2.73
CA ALA A 217 -3.93 -12.05 -1.39
C ALA A 217 -2.86 -12.17 -0.30
N LEU A 218 -1.91 -13.10 -0.46
CA LEU A 218 -0.77 -13.25 0.45
C LEU A 218 0.13 -12.01 0.42
N TRP A 219 0.45 -11.47 -0.76
CA TRP A 219 1.17 -10.21 -0.88
C TRP A 219 0.49 -9.08 -0.08
N HIS A 220 -0.81 -8.88 -0.25
CA HIS A 220 -1.54 -7.86 0.49
C HIS A 220 -1.59 -8.14 1.99
N LEU A 221 -1.58 -9.41 2.41
CA LEU A 221 -1.52 -9.78 3.82
C LEU A 221 -0.15 -9.42 4.45
N PHE A 222 0.95 -9.62 3.72
CA PHE A 222 2.27 -9.16 4.14
C PHE A 222 2.32 -7.63 4.22
N VAL A 223 1.76 -6.92 3.24
CA VAL A 223 1.64 -5.46 3.23
C VAL A 223 0.83 -4.96 4.43
N LEU A 224 -0.28 -5.61 4.76
CA LEU A 224 -1.11 -5.30 5.92
C LEU A 224 -0.37 -5.54 7.24
N SER A 225 0.27 -6.69 7.38
CA SER A 225 1.03 -7.06 8.58
C SER A 225 2.20 -6.09 8.80
N ALA A 226 2.93 -5.75 7.75
CA ALA A 226 4.00 -4.76 7.79
C ALA A 226 3.48 -3.37 8.20
N SER A 227 2.33 -2.97 7.64
CA SER A 227 1.68 -1.69 8.00
C SER A 227 1.28 -1.66 9.47
N GLY A 228 0.75 -2.76 10.00
CA GLY A 228 0.43 -2.91 11.43
C GLY A 228 1.67 -2.81 12.32
N ALA A 229 2.79 -3.39 11.91
CA ALA A 229 4.06 -3.27 12.63
C ALA A 229 4.56 -1.81 12.68
N PHE A 230 4.53 -1.09 11.56
CA PHE A 230 4.90 0.33 11.54
C PHE A 230 3.93 1.21 12.33
N PHE A 231 2.62 0.93 12.29
CA PHE A 231 1.65 1.62 13.14
C PHE A 231 1.97 1.40 14.62
N ALA A 232 2.20 0.15 15.05
CA ALA A 232 2.55 -0.15 16.43
C ALA A 232 3.88 0.49 16.84
N ALA A 233 4.87 0.53 15.93
CA ALA A 233 6.13 1.23 16.15
C ALA A 233 5.92 2.73 16.39
N LEU A 234 5.06 3.39 15.60
CA LEU A 234 4.73 4.80 15.80
C LEU A 234 3.91 5.03 17.07
N LEU A 235 2.97 4.13 17.37
CA LEU A 235 2.18 4.23 18.59
C LEU A 235 3.07 4.18 19.83
N ILE A 236 4.09 3.32 19.82
CA ILE A 236 5.03 3.17 20.93
C ILE A 236 6.11 4.23 20.91
N GLY A 237 6.70 4.53 19.76
CA GLY A 237 7.92 5.34 19.67
C GLY A 237 7.70 6.85 19.54
N ALA A 238 6.54 7.29 19.08
CA ALA A 238 6.32 8.70 18.81
C ALA A 238 6.12 9.50 20.12
N PRO A 239 6.86 10.62 20.31
CA PRO A 239 6.68 11.49 21.47
C PRO A 239 5.24 12.00 21.56
N GLY A 240 4.68 11.99 22.76
CA GLY A 240 3.29 12.39 22.98
C GLY A 240 2.31 11.43 22.32
N VAL A 241 2.64 10.14 22.23
CA VAL A 241 1.68 9.10 21.79
C VAL A 241 1.52 7.98 22.81
N LEU A 242 2.55 7.54 23.53
CA LEU A 242 2.34 6.70 24.73
C LEU A 242 3.09 7.22 25.96
N TYR A 243 4.01 8.15 25.79
CA TYR A 243 4.79 8.80 26.83
C TYR A 243 5.20 10.21 26.40
#